data_AF-A0A849EKI6-F1
#
_entry.id   AF-A0A849EKI6-F1
#
_cell.length_a   1.000
_cell.length_b   1.000
_cell.length_c   1.000
_cell.angle_alpha   90.00
_cell.angle_beta   90.00
_cell.angle_gamma   90.00
#
_symmetry.space_group_name_H-M   'P 1'
#
loop_
_entity.id
_entity.type
_entity.pdbx_description
1 polymer ?
#
loop_
_entity_poly.entity_id
_entity_poly.type
_entity_poly.pdbx_seq_one_letter_code
_entity_poly.pdbx_strand_id
1 'polypeptide(L)'
;MGHFKMVHDRILARGKTLGRHRKDEYAIALHKFFPKGGSRTTQLIHRLLYAALIEARSCERFRLLSEELKDKELAAFYHSLMVSEASHYTMFLNFARKYGDRKEVDDKWKALLEFEASIMRELGTKEHIHG
;
A
#
# COMPACT_ATOMS: atom_id res chain seq x y z
N MET A 1 10.34 11.76 -0.90
CA MET A 1 9.84 12.98 -0.21
C MET A 1 8.74 13.75 -0.98
N GLY A 2 8.32 13.32 -2.19
CA GLY A 2 7.30 14.04 -2.98
C GLY A 2 5.87 13.97 -2.42
N HIS A 3 5.27 12.77 -2.36
CA HIS A 3 3.85 12.62 -2.02
C HIS A 3 3.48 13.17 -0.64
N PHE A 4 4.33 12.93 0.38
CA PHE A 4 4.10 13.45 1.73
C PHE A 4 3.94 14.97 1.75
N LYS A 5 4.84 15.70 1.08
CA LYS A 5 4.78 17.16 0.99
C LYS A 5 3.51 17.62 0.27
N MET A 6 3.13 16.94 -0.82
CA MET A 6 1.91 17.26 -1.58
C MET A 6 0.63 17.10 -0.76
N VAL A 7 0.57 16.09 0.13
CA VAL A 7 -0.55 15.90 1.06
C VAL A 7 -0.50 16.96 2.17
N HIS A 8 0.68 17.20 2.75
CA HIS A 8 0.87 18.18 3.81
C HIS A 8 0.46 19.59 3.39
N ASP A 9 0.86 20.02 2.18
CA ASP A 9 0.48 21.34 1.65
C ASP A 9 -1.04 21.48 1.50
N ARG A 10 -1.73 20.42 1.10
CA ARG A 10 -3.20 20.40 1.01
C ARG A 10 -3.88 20.43 2.37
N ILE A 11 -3.28 19.80 3.39
CA ILE A 11 -3.75 19.89 4.78
C ILE A 11 -3.66 21.35 5.24
N LEU A 12 -2.51 22.00 5.06
CA LEU A 12 -2.31 23.40 5.44
C LEU A 12 -3.22 24.36 4.67
N ALA A 13 -3.37 24.19 3.36
CA ALA A 13 -4.24 25.02 2.52
C ALA A 13 -5.72 24.94 2.93
N ARG A 14 -6.13 23.86 3.61
CA ARG A 14 -7.47 23.65 4.15
C ARG A 14 -7.59 24.09 5.62
N GLY A 15 -6.62 24.84 6.13
CA GLY A 15 -6.61 25.37 7.51
C GLY A 15 -6.41 24.31 8.59
N LYS A 16 -5.91 23.12 8.22
CA LYS A 16 -5.68 22.00 9.15
C LYS A 16 -4.19 21.89 9.49
N THR A 17 -3.89 21.13 10.54
CA THR A 17 -2.51 20.82 10.97
C THR A 17 -2.24 19.33 10.86
N LEU A 18 -0.96 18.96 10.74
CA LEU A 18 -0.54 17.57 10.76
C LEU A 18 -0.70 16.99 12.17
N GLY A 19 -1.52 15.94 12.29
CA GLY A 19 -1.76 15.26 13.57
C GLY A 19 -0.57 14.43 14.03
N ARG A 20 -0.69 13.86 15.24
CA ARG A 20 0.29 12.91 15.77
C ARG A 20 0.31 11.63 14.91
N HIS A 21 1.47 10.98 14.87
CA HIS A 21 1.60 9.68 14.23
C HIS A 21 0.62 8.67 14.84
N ARG A 22 -0.12 7.98 13.97
CA ARG A 22 -1.02 6.89 14.32
C ARG A 22 -0.44 5.59 13.76
N LYS A 23 -0.58 4.50 14.52
CA LYS A 23 -0.24 3.16 14.05
C LYS A 23 -1.15 2.78 12.87
N ASP A 24 -0.57 2.02 11.94
CA ASP A 24 -1.28 1.44 10.81
C ASP A 24 -1.61 -0.02 11.15
N GLU A 25 -2.87 -0.27 11.54
CA GLU A 25 -3.33 -1.60 11.95
C GLU A 25 -3.24 -2.61 10.80
N TYR A 26 -3.46 -2.16 9.56
CA TYR A 26 -3.37 -2.97 8.35
C TYR A 26 -1.93 -3.41 8.09
N ALA A 27 -0.98 -2.48 8.08
CA ALA A 27 0.42 -2.81 7.87
C ALA A 27 0.97 -3.72 8.99
N ILE A 28 0.56 -3.47 10.24
CA ILE A 28 0.91 -4.32 11.39
C ILE A 28 0.34 -5.73 11.23
N ALA A 29 -0.90 -5.88 10.77
CA ALA A 29 -1.52 -7.18 10.54
C ALA A 29 -0.82 -7.92 9.39
N LEU A 30 -0.56 -7.25 8.27
CA LEU A 30 0.15 -7.83 7.12
C LEU A 30 1.52 -8.38 7.50
N HIS A 31 2.30 -7.65 8.31
CA HIS A 31 3.63 -8.09 8.73
C HIS A 31 3.67 -9.38 9.55
N LYS A 32 2.52 -9.90 9.99
CA LYS A 32 2.41 -11.19 10.67
C LYS A 32 2.37 -12.39 9.72
N PHE A 33 2.17 -12.17 8.41
CA PHE A 33 1.98 -13.24 7.44
C PHE A 33 3.22 -14.11 7.25
N PHE A 34 4.34 -13.49 6.87
CA PHE A 34 5.58 -14.22 6.66
C PHE A 34 6.28 -14.53 7.98
N PRO A 35 6.86 -15.74 8.13
CA PRO A 35 7.60 -16.11 9.33
C PRO A 35 8.85 -15.24 9.49
N LYS A 36 9.28 -15.07 10.74
CA LYS A 36 10.57 -14.48 11.08
C LYS A 36 11.69 -15.47 10.76
N GLY A 37 12.85 -14.97 10.35
CA GLY A 37 14.03 -15.78 10.03
C GLY A 37 14.21 -16.05 8.54
N GLY A 38 14.94 -17.13 8.22
CA GLY A 38 15.34 -17.45 6.84
C GLY A 38 16.55 -16.64 6.34
N SER A 39 16.93 -16.90 5.10
CA SER A 39 18.09 -16.25 4.47
C SER A 39 17.87 -14.73 4.27
N ARG A 40 18.96 -13.99 4.02
CA ARG A 40 18.87 -12.56 3.66
C ARG A 40 17.98 -12.34 2.43
N THR A 41 18.07 -13.24 1.45
CA THR A 41 17.25 -13.20 0.23
C THR A 41 15.77 -13.43 0.54
N THR A 42 15.46 -14.41 1.40
CA THR A 42 14.08 -14.69 1.85
C THR A 42 13.47 -13.45 2.50
N GLN A 43 14.19 -12.81 3.41
CA GLN A 43 13.71 -11.60 4.09
C GLN A 43 13.55 -10.41 3.13
N LEU A 44 14.43 -10.28 2.14
CA LEU A 44 14.29 -9.28 1.08
C LEU A 44 13.00 -9.51 0.28
N ILE A 45 12.76 -10.75 -0.19
CA ILE A 45 11.55 -11.11 -0.94
C ILE A 45 10.30 -10.79 -0.11
N HIS A 46 10.25 -11.16 1.16
CA HIS A 46 9.12 -10.86 2.04
C HIS A 46 8.85 -9.35 2.13
N ARG A 47 9.89 -8.52 2.30
CA ARG A 47 9.75 -7.05 2.34
C ARG A 47 9.24 -6.48 1.03
N LEU A 48 9.73 -6.99 -0.11
CA LEU A 48 9.28 -6.56 -1.44
C LEU A 48 7.82 -6.93 -1.69
N LEU A 49 7.39 -8.13 -1.26
CA LEU A 49 5.99 -8.54 -1.37
C LEU A 49 5.06 -7.71 -0.47
N TYR A 50 5.47 -7.40 0.76
CA TYR A 50 4.71 -6.47 1.61
C TYR A 50 4.58 -5.08 0.97
N ALA A 51 5.69 -4.52 0.47
CA ALA A 51 5.67 -3.22 -0.19
C ALA A 51 4.76 -3.24 -1.43
N ALA A 52 4.88 -4.26 -2.29
CA ALA A 52 4.03 -4.40 -3.47
C ALA A 52 2.54 -4.43 -3.10
N LEU A 53 2.15 -5.15 -2.04
CA LEU A 53 0.75 -5.26 -1.64
C LEU A 53 0.19 -3.95 -1.06
N ILE A 54 0.97 -3.25 -0.24
CA ILE A 54 0.56 -1.96 0.33
C ILE A 54 0.31 -0.94 -0.80
N GLU A 55 1.24 -0.84 -1.76
CA GLU A 55 1.10 0.05 -2.92
C GLU A 55 -0.08 -0.35 -3.82
N ALA A 56 -0.31 -1.65 -4.03
CA ALA A 56 -1.45 -2.14 -4.81
C ALA A 56 -2.80 -1.74 -4.17
N ARG A 57 -2.93 -1.87 -2.84
CA ARG A 57 -4.14 -1.44 -2.12
C ARG A 57 -4.30 0.08 -2.10
N SER A 58 -3.20 0.83 -1.96
CA SER A 58 -3.21 2.29 -2.10
C SER A 58 -3.71 2.71 -3.48
N CYS A 59 -3.20 2.07 -4.54
CA CYS A 59 -3.60 2.32 -5.93
C CYS A 59 -5.10 2.14 -6.14
N GLU A 60 -5.67 1.02 -5.67
CA GLU A 60 -7.11 0.75 -5.79
C GLU A 60 -7.96 1.80 -5.06
N ARG A 61 -7.59 2.19 -3.84
CA ARG A 61 -8.37 3.17 -3.08
C ARG A 61 -8.23 4.58 -3.61
N PHE A 62 -7.04 4.97 -4.07
CA PHE A 62 -6.86 6.25 -4.75
C PHE A 62 -7.63 6.31 -6.06
N ARG A 63 -7.77 5.19 -6.78
CA ARG A 63 -8.65 5.10 -7.94
C ARG A 63 -10.11 5.39 -7.55
N LEU A 64 -10.64 4.69 -6.54
CA LEU A 64 -12.02 4.93 -6.06
C LEU A 64 -12.22 6.38 -5.62
N LEU A 65 -11.28 6.96 -4.87
CA LEU A 65 -11.34 8.37 -4.48
C LEU A 65 -11.30 9.30 -5.70
N SER A 66 -10.51 8.99 -6.72
CA SER A 66 -10.47 9.80 -7.94
C SER A 66 -11.74 9.72 -8.79
N GLU A 67 -12.45 8.60 -8.75
CA GLU A 67 -13.69 8.37 -9.49
C GLU A 67 -14.90 9.00 -8.75
N GLU A 68 -14.93 8.88 -7.42
CA GLU A 68 -16.14 9.19 -6.63
C GLU A 68 -16.15 10.57 -5.94
N LEU A 69 -14.99 11.22 -5.77
CA LEU A 69 -14.95 12.52 -5.09
C LEU A 69 -15.60 13.64 -5.93
N LYS A 70 -16.50 14.38 -5.26
CA LYS A 70 -17.13 15.59 -5.83
C LYS A 70 -16.13 16.74 -5.97
N ASP A 71 -15.18 16.86 -5.05
CA ASP A 71 -14.08 17.83 -5.12
C ASP A 71 -13.14 17.44 -6.27
N LYS A 72 -13.20 18.19 -7.38
CA LYS A 72 -12.43 17.92 -8.59
C LYS A 72 -10.92 18.12 -8.41
N GLU A 73 -10.51 19.01 -7.50
CA GLU A 73 -9.09 19.21 -7.18
C GLU A 73 -8.53 17.97 -6.47
N LEU A 74 -9.28 17.44 -5.49
CA LEU A 74 -8.90 16.21 -4.78
C LEU A 74 -8.99 14.98 -5.67
N ALA A 75 -10.02 14.87 -6.51
CA ALA A 75 -10.15 13.77 -7.46
C ALA A 75 -8.93 13.69 -8.40
N ALA A 76 -8.54 14.81 -9.00
CA ALA A 76 -7.35 14.88 -9.86
C ALA A 76 -6.05 14.59 -9.08
N PHE A 77 -5.95 15.05 -7.84
CA PHE A 77 -4.82 14.76 -6.98
C PHE A 77 -4.71 13.25 -6.69
N TYR A 78 -5.78 12.58 -6.27
CA TYR A 78 -5.76 11.14 -6.01
C TYR A 78 -5.52 10.33 -7.28
N HIS A 79 -6.01 10.77 -8.44
CA HIS A 79 -5.65 10.16 -9.72
C HIS A 79 -4.14 10.21 -9.96
N SER A 80 -3.49 11.36 -9.69
CA SER A 80 -2.04 11.49 -9.85
C SER A 80 -1.26 10.56 -8.91
N LEU A 81 -1.73 10.37 -7.68
CA LEU A 81 -1.13 9.43 -6.74
C LEU A 81 -1.31 7.99 -7.23
N MET A 82 -2.53 7.61 -7.64
CA MET A 82 -2.84 6.29 -8.17
C MET A 82 -1.89 5.84 -9.27
N VAL A 83 -1.57 6.72 -10.22
CA VAL A 83 -0.61 6.43 -11.31
C VAL A 83 0.79 6.11 -10.78
N SER A 84 1.26 6.83 -9.77
CA SER A 84 2.56 6.58 -9.14
C SER A 84 2.57 5.23 -8.40
N GLU A 85 1.54 4.94 -7.60
CA GLU A 85 1.42 3.69 -6.84
C GLU A 85 1.34 2.47 -7.79
N ALA A 86 0.69 2.62 -8.96
CA ALA A 86 0.63 1.59 -9.99
C ALA A 86 2.03 1.16 -10.48
N SER A 87 2.92 2.16 -10.64
CA SER A 87 4.31 1.93 -11.03
C SER A 87 5.10 1.28 -9.89
N HIS A 88 4.87 1.70 -8.64
CA HIS A 88 5.56 1.16 -7.48
C HIS A 88 5.22 -0.31 -7.19
N TYR A 89 3.94 -0.70 -7.19
CA TYR A 89 3.58 -2.09 -6.90
C TYR A 89 4.23 -3.04 -7.93
N THR A 90 4.20 -2.64 -9.20
CA THR A 90 4.77 -3.41 -10.31
C THR A 90 6.28 -3.55 -10.13
N MET A 91 6.96 -2.46 -9.79
CA MET A 91 8.39 -2.44 -9.52
C MET A 91 8.78 -3.40 -8.38
N PHE A 92 8.10 -3.32 -7.22
CA PHE A 92 8.40 -4.17 -6.07
C PHE A 92 8.17 -5.66 -6.36
N LEU A 93 7.05 -5.99 -7.01
CA LEU A 93 6.74 -7.37 -7.38
C LEU A 93 7.75 -7.92 -8.39
N ASN A 94 8.16 -7.10 -9.37
CA ASN A 94 9.18 -7.50 -10.34
C ASN A 94 10.56 -7.69 -9.68
N PHE A 95 10.93 -6.88 -8.70
CA PHE A 95 12.14 -7.13 -7.92
C PHE A 95 12.05 -8.40 -7.09
N ALA A 96 10.90 -8.68 -6.46
CA ALA A 96 10.72 -9.94 -5.73
C ALA A 96 10.96 -11.14 -6.65
N ARG A 97 10.39 -11.10 -7.86
CA ARG A 97 10.55 -12.12 -8.90
C ARG A 97 11.95 -12.21 -9.50
N LYS A 98 12.70 -11.11 -9.50
CA LYS A 98 14.08 -11.06 -9.99
C LYS A 98 15.06 -11.67 -9.00
N TYR A 99 14.86 -11.45 -7.70
CA TYR A 99 15.78 -11.89 -6.65
C TYR A 99 15.40 -13.22 -6.00
N GLY A 100 14.16 -13.69 -6.20
CA GLY A 100 13.68 -15.00 -5.76
C GLY A 100 13.39 -15.95 -6.92
N ASP A 101 13.08 -17.20 -6.58
CA ASP A 101 12.51 -18.12 -7.56
C ASP A 101 11.12 -17.63 -7.97
N ARG A 102 10.87 -17.56 -9.28
CA ARG A 102 9.64 -16.97 -9.81
C ARG A 102 8.40 -17.71 -9.33
N LYS A 103 8.44 -19.04 -9.32
CA LYS A 103 7.30 -19.86 -8.92
C LYS A 103 7.02 -19.68 -7.44
N GLU A 104 8.05 -19.75 -6.60
CA GLU A 104 7.89 -19.53 -5.15
C GLU A 104 7.37 -18.12 -4.82
N VAL A 105 7.85 -17.10 -5.54
CA VAL A 105 7.41 -15.72 -5.33
C VAL A 105 5.95 -15.54 -5.71
N ASP A 106 5.52 -16.10 -6.85
CA ASP A 106 4.13 -16.03 -7.29
C ASP A 106 3.19 -16.82 -6.35
N ASP A 107 3.62 -17.98 -5.85
CA ASP A 107 2.88 -18.76 -4.84
C ASP A 107 2.73 -17.97 -3.52
N LYS A 108 3.81 -17.34 -3.04
CA LYS A 108 3.78 -16.47 -1.85
C LYS A 108 2.90 -15.24 -2.06
N TRP A 109 2.96 -14.64 -3.23
CA TRP A 109 2.14 -13.48 -3.58
C TRP A 109 0.65 -13.82 -3.54
N LYS A 110 0.25 -14.95 -4.14
CA LYS A 110 -1.14 -15.41 -4.12
C LYS A 110 -1.63 -15.66 -2.69
N ALA A 111 -0.83 -16.35 -1.87
CA ALA A 111 -1.19 -16.62 -0.48
C ALA A 111 -1.28 -15.32 0.36
N LEU A 112 -0.41 -14.34 0.08
CA LEU A 112 -0.44 -13.04 0.72
C LEU A 112 -1.70 -12.24 0.34
N LEU A 113 -2.15 -12.30 -0.92
CA LEU A 113 -3.41 -11.68 -1.37
C LEU A 113 -4.63 -12.28 -0.66
N GLU A 114 -4.67 -13.62 -0.53
CA GLU A 114 -5.75 -14.31 0.20
C GLU A 114 -5.80 -13.90 1.67
N PHE A 115 -4.63 -13.75 2.31
CA PHE A 115 -4.52 -13.27 3.67
C PHE A 115 -4.94 -11.79 3.80
N GLU A 116 -4.50 -10.92 2.90
CA GLU A 116 -4.90 -9.51 2.90
C GLU A 116 -6.42 -9.33 2.78
N ALA A 117 -7.09 -10.16 1.97
CA ALA A 117 -8.54 -10.17 1.88
C ALA A 117 -9.24 -10.54 3.21
N SER A 118 -8.61 -11.35 4.09
CA SER A 118 -9.12 -11.55 5.45
C SER A 118 -8.96 -10.29 6.33
N ILE A 119 -7.81 -9.62 6.28
CA ILE A 119 -7.57 -8.38 7.03
C ILE A 119 -8.57 -7.29 6.63
N MET A 120 -8.83 -7.16 5.32
CA MET A 120 -9.74 -6.16 4.78
C MET A 120 -11.19 -6.33 5.24
N ARG A 121 -11.64 -7.57 5.49
CA ARG A 121 -12.97 -7.84 6.05
C ARG A 121 -13.11 -7.37 7.50
N GLU A 122 -12.01 -7.37 8.25
CA GLU A 122 -12.00 -6.95 9.66
C GLU A 122 -11.77 -5.45 9.82
N LEU A 123 -10.78 -4.90 9.11
CA LEU A 123 -10.33 -3.51 9.27
C LEU A 123 -11.00 -2.51 8.34
N GLY A 124 -11.65 -2.95 7.25
CA GLY A 124 -12.20 -2.09 6.19
C GLY A 124 -13.38 -1.18 6.58
N THR A 125 -13.60 -0.92 7.87
CA THR A 125 -14.77 -0.20 8.40
C THR A 125 -14.45 1.20 8.93
N LYS A 126 -13.18 1.61 9.07
CA LYS A 126 -12.82 2.97 9.49
C LYS A 126 -12.37 3.83 8.29
N GLU A 127 -12.38 5.16 8.47
CA GLU A 127 -12.06 6.12 7.41
C GLU A 127 -10.53 6.29 7.23
N HIS A 128 -9.81 5.20 6.98
CA HIS A 128 -8.37 5.24 6.71
C HIS A 128 -8.06 4.72 5.31
N ILE A 129 -6.87 5.04 4.79
CA ILE A 129 -6.44 4.53 3.46
C ILE A 129 -6.24 3.02 3.47
N HIS A 130 -6.10 2.33 4.61
CA HIS A 130 -6.00 0.86 4.62
C HIS A 130 -6.99 0.15 5.54
N GLY A 131 -8.03 0.85 5.98
CA GLY A 131 -9.00 0.36 6.95
C GLY A 131 -8.86 1.14 8.23
#